data_AF-A0A9N9F3E0-F1
#
_entry.id   AF-A0A9N9F3E0-F1
#
_cell.length_a   1.000
_cell.length_b   1.000
_cell.length_c   1.000
_cell.angle_alpha   90.00
_cell.angle_beta   90.00
_cell.angle_gamma   90.00
#
_symmetry.space_group_name_H-M   'P 1'
#
loop_
_entity.id
_entity.type
_entity.pdbx_description
1 polymer ?
#
loop_
_entity_poly.entity_id
_entity_poly.type
_entity_poly.pdbx_seq_one_letter_code
_entity_poly.pdbx_strand_id
1 'polypeptide(L)'
;MKAGDKLPSVTVNEKNPDHNINIAEFFAPYKKAILFGVPGAFTPGCTKTHVPGYLENYDKIKEKGVEKIAVISVNDAFVMQAWRDHYNSGDKITFLADPRAEFVKAADLHFNAGGLGGTRSKRFVAIVENGIVTRIDIEPDNSGLACSLAPAILGHI
;
A
#
# COMPACT_ATOMS: atom_id res chain seq x y z
N MET A 1 -1.34 12.17 7.14
CA MET A 1 -0.37 12.22 6.04
C MET A 1 -0.97 13.04 4.91
N LYS A 2 -0.22 13.98 4.34
CA LYS A 2 -0.62 14.85 3.21
C LYS A 2 0.57 15.06 2.27
N ALA A 3 0.33 15.68 1.11
CA ALA A 3 1.40 16.08 0.22
C ALA A 3 2.40 17.02 0.92
N GLY A 4 3.69 16.79 0.70
CA GLY A 4 4.81 17.46 1.34
C GLY A 4 5.31 16.78 2.63
N ASP A 5 4.54 15.87 3.23
CA ASP A 5 4.99 15.14 4.41
C ASP A 5 6.06 14.10 4.04
N LYS A 6 6.99 13.85 4.96
CA LYS A 6 7.81 12.62 4.94
C LYS A 6 6.93 11.43 5.32
N LEU A 7 7.22 10.25 4.75
CA LEU A 7 6.62 9.02 5.27
C LEU A 7 6.96 8.84 6.76
N PRO A 8 5.99 8.41 7.60
CA PRO A 8 6.26 8.06 8.98
C PRO A 8 7.39 7.03 9.09
N SER A 9 8.36 7.29 9.97
CA SER A 9 9.43 6.34 10.29
C SER A 9 8.89 5.26 11.23
N VAL A 10 8.32 4.21 10.64
CA VAL A 10 7.69 3.09 11.33
C VAL A 10 8.22 1.78 10.77
N THR A 11 8.41 0.80 11.65
CA THR A 11 8.79 -0.56 11.26
C THR A 11 7.56 -1.38 10.88
N VAL A 12 7.61 -1.97 9.69
CA VAL A 12 6.64 -2.93 9.16
C VAL A 12 7.37 -4.24 8.80
N ASN A 13 6.64 -5.29 8.47
CA ASN A 13 7.23 -6.56 8.04
C ASN A 13 7.08 -6.78 6.53
N GLU A 14 8.08 -7.43 5.92
CA GLU A 14 8.02 -7.93 4.55
C GLU A 14 8.40 -9.41 4.56
N LYS A 15 7.71 -10.28 3.81
CA LYS A 15 7.95 -11.74 3.72
C LYS A 15 7.64 -12.55 4.98
N ASN A 16 8.13 -12.15 6.15
CA ASN A 16 7.94 -12.85 7.42
C ASN A 16 8.12 -11.88 8.63
N PRO A 17 7.76 -12.31 9.86
CA PRO A 17 7.85 -11.44 11.04
C PRO A 17 9.28 -11.02 11.46
N ASP A 18 10.31 -11.74 11.05
CA ASP A 18 11.70 -11.42 11.40
C ASP A 18 12.33 -10.42 10.41
N HIS A 19 11.77 -10.33 9.21
CA HIS A 19 12.22 -9.41 8.18
C HIS A 19 11.49 -8.05 8.34
N ASN A 20 12.08 -7.24 9.21
CA ASN A 20 11.63 -5.91 9.57
C ASN A 20 12.16 -4.86 8.60
N ILE A 21 11.31 -3.92 8.19
CA ILE A 21 11.63 -2.82 7.29
C ILE A 21 11.16 -1.51 7.92
N ASN A 22 12.04 -0.52 8.02
CA ASN A 22 11.59 0.85 8.26
C ASN A 22 11.01 1.43 6.95
N ILE A 23 9.72 1.76 6.96
CA ILE A 23 9.02 2.15 5.72
C ILE A 23 9.53 3.45 5.12
N ALA A 24 9.96 4.43 5.93
CA ALA A 24 10.53 5.68 5.42
C ALA A 24 11.87 5.42 4.72
N GLU A 25 12.74 4.62 5.33
CA GLU A 25 14.03 4.22 4.76
C GLU A 25 13.86 3.35 3.52
N PHE A 26 12.85 2.47 3.49
CA PHE A 26 12.55 1.64 2.32
C PHE A 26 12.23 2.48 1.08
N PHE A 27 11.47 3.56 1.23
CA PHE A 27 11.05 4.40 0.12
C PHE A 27 12.04 5.53 -0.22
N ALA A 28 12.95 5.90 0.69
CA ALA A 28 13.89 7.01 0.50
C ALA A 28 14.80 6.89 -0.74
N PRO A 29 15.28 5.70 -1.16
CA PRO A 29 16.15 5.57 -2.33
C PRO A 29 15.44 5.74 -3.68
N TYR A 30 14.11 5.60 -3.71
CA TYR A 30 13.36 5.60 -4.96
C TYR A 30 12.98 7.02 -5.38
N LYS A 31 13.32 7.38 -6.62
CA LYS A 31 12.96 8.70 -7.19
C LYS A 31 11.45 8.87 -7.29
N LYS A 32 10.75 7.78 -7.60
CA LYS A 32 9.29 7.73 -7.65
C LYS A 32 8.82 6.33 -7.29
N ALA A 33 7.88 6.24 -6.36
CA ALA A 33 7.30 5.00 -5.89
C ALA A 33 5.80 5.16 -5.60
N ILE A 34 5.09 4.05 -5.58
CA ILE A 34 3.69 3.97 -5.19
C ILE A 34 3.57 3.15 -3.91
N LEU A 35 2.86 3.69 -2.94
CA LEU A 35 2.39 2.97 -1.76
C LEU A 35 0.86 3.02 -1.74
N PHE A 36 0.19 1.87 -1.77
CA PHE A 36 -1.26 1.83 -1.62
C PHE A 36 -1.70 1.00 -0.41
N GLY A 37 -2.72 1.48 0.29
CA GLY A 37 -3.29 0.83 1.46
C GLY A 37 -4.56 0.06 1.13
N VAL A 38 -4.79 -1.04 1.84
CA VAL A 38 -6.03 -1.82 1.74
C VAL A 38 -6.62 -2.20 3.10
N PRO A 39 -7.96 -2.29 3.24
CA PRO A 39 -8.60 -2.70 4.49
C PRO A 39 -8.25 -4.09 5.00
N GLY A 40 -7.83 -4.99 4.11
CA GLY A 40 -7.47 -6.34 4.51
C GLY A 40 -7.13 -7.24 3.33
N ALA A 41 -6.09 -8.05 3.50
CA ALA A 41 -5.80 -9.18 2.62
C ALA A 41 -7.02 -10.11 2.48
N PHE A 42 -7.16 -10.75 1.33
CA PHE A 42 -8.25 -11.68 1.01
C PHE A 42 -9.68 -11.12 0.98
N THR A 43 -9.90 -9.84 1.29
CA THR A 43 -11.24 -9.22 1.15
C THR A 43 -11.61 -9.01 -0.33
N PRO A 44 -12.89 -9.11 -0.72
CA PRO A 44 -13.28 -9.18 -2.13
C PRO A 44 -12.75 -8.05 -3.01
N GLY A 45 -12.90 -6.79 -2.59
CA GLY A 45 -12.45 -5.63 -3.36
C GLY A 45 -10.93 -5.51 -3.45
N CYS A 46 -10.21 -5.87 -2.38
CA CYS A 46 -8.76 -5.88 -2.37
C CYS A 46 -8.22 -6.98 -3.29
N THR A 47 -8.83 -8.17 -3.23
CA THR A 47 -8.33 -9.35 -3.92
C THR A 47 -8.66 -9.37 -5.40
N LYS A 48 -9.89 -8.99 -5.77
CA LYS A 48 -10.41 -9.12 -7.14
C LYS A 48 -10.26 -7.86 -7.97
N THR A 49 -9.96 -6.72 -7.35
CA THR A 49 -9.95 -5.42 -8.07
C THR A 49 -8.69 -4.62 -7.79
N HIS A 50 -8.40 -4.28 -6.53
CA HIS A 50 -7.35 -3.30 -6.24
C HIS A 50 -5.95 -3.81 -6.62
N VAL A 51 -5.49 -4.92 -6.04
CA VAL A 51 -4.16 -5.49 -6.37
C VAL A 51 -4.07 -5.95 -7.82
N PRO A 52 -5.04 -6.70 -8.38
CA PRO A 52 -5.01 -7.08 -9.80
C PRO A 52 -4.88 -5.87 -10.74
N GLY A 53 -5.58 -4.76 -10.46
CA GLY A 53 -5.47 -3.55 -11.27
C GLY A 53 -4.05 -2.99 -11.34
N TYR A 54 -3.29 -3.03 -10.23
CA TYR A 54 -1.86 -2.64 -10.23
C TYR A 54 -0.98 -3.66 -10.95
N LEU A 55 -1.28 -4.96 -10.87
CA LEU A 55 -0.54 -6.00 -11.58
C LEU A 55 -0.74 -5.92 -13.10
N GLU A 56 -1.98 -5.71 -13.54
CA GLU A 56 -2.37 -5.55 -14.94
C GLU A 56 -1.78 -4.29 -15.58
N ASN A 57 -1.66 -3.21 -14.80
CA ASN A 57 -1.09 -1.94 -15.26
C ASN A 57 0.39 -1.77 -14.90
N TYR A 58 1.06 -2.82 -14.41
CA TYR A 58 2.43 -2.76 -13.91
C TYR A 58 3.38 -2.14 -14.94
N ASP A 59 3.38 -2.64 -16.18
CA ASP A 59 4.32 -2.15 -17.20
C ASP A 59 4.07 -0.68 -17.57
N LYS A 60 2.80 -0.27 -17.69
CA LYS A 60 2.43 1.14 -17.93
C LYS A 60 2.86 2.05 -16.77
N ILE A 61 2.74 1.57 -15.53
CA ILE A 61 3.20 2.29 -14.34
C ILE A 61 4.73 2.43 -14.34
N LYS A 62 5.45 1.37 -14.72
CA LYS A 62 6.92 1.38 -14.85
C LYS A 62 7.39 2.33 -15.95
N GLU A 63 6.70 2.38 -17.10
CA GLU A 63 6.98 3.31 -18.20
C GLU A 63 6.86 4.80 -17.78
N LYS A 64 6.06 5.10 -16.75
CA LYS A 64 5.93 6.44 -16.14
C LYS A 64 7.05 6.78 -15.14
N GLY A 65 8.07 5.92 -15.03
CA GLY A 65 9.23 6.13 -14.18
C GLY A 65 9.03 5.73 -12.71
N VAL A 66 7.94 5.03 -12.38
CA VAL A 66 7.76 4.47 -11.02
C VAL A 66 8.76 3.33 -10.82
N GLU A 67 9.61 3.42 -9.82
CA GLU A 67 10.67 2.47 -9.52
C GLU A 67 10.17 1.32 -8.63
N LYS A 68 9.25 1.61 -7.70
CA LYS A 68 8.71 0.65 -6.72
C LYS A 68 7.20 0.78 -6.55
N ILE A 69 6.53 -0.36 -6.38
CA ILE A 69 5.12 -0.43 -5.99
C ILE A 69 5.03 -1.31 -4.75
N ALA A 70 4.35 -0.85 -3.70
CA ALA A 70 4.04 -1.65 -2.53
C ALA A 70 2.59 -1.50 -2.08
N VAL A 71 2.05 -2.59 -1.52
CA VAL A 71 0.77 -2.63 -0.83
C VAL A 71 1.00 -2.79 0.66
N ILE A 72 0.23 -2.06 1.48
CA ILE A 72 0.25 -2.20 2.95
C ILE A 72 -1.14 -2.53 3.49
N SER A 73 -1.20 -3.44 4.46
CA SER A 73 -2.42 -3.82 5.17
C SER A 73 -2.15 -4.08 6.64
N VAL A 74 -3.19 -3.88 7.47
CA VAL A 74 -3.21 -4.32 8.87
C VAL A 74 -3.54 -5.81 8.92
N ASN A 75 -2.53 -6.60 8.57
CA ASN A 75 -2.47 -8.05 8.64
C ASN A 75 -1.07 -8.44 9.11
N ASP A 76 -0.89 -9.66 9.61
CA ASP A 76 0.43 -10.20 9.88
C ASP A 76 1.20 -10.58 8.61
N ALA A 77 2.50 -10.77 8.75
CA ALA A 77 3.40 -11.05 7.63
C ALA A 77 3.09 -12.39 6.94
N PHE A 78 2.60 -13.40 7.67
CA PHE A 78 2.25 -14.68 7.07
C PHE A 78 1.03 -14.55 6.16
N VAL A 79 0.00 -13.84 6.61
CA VAL A 79 -1.20 -13.55 5.80
C VAL A 79 -0.83 -12.71 4.57
N MET A 80 0.00 -11.68 4.74
CA MET A 80 0.43 -10.84 3.61
C MET A 80 1.28 -11.62 2.60
N GLN A 81 2.14 -12.54 3.06
CA GLN A 81 2.92 -13.40 2.19
C GLN A 81 2.06 -14.41 1.43
N ALA A 82 1.13 -15.09 2.12
CA ALA A 82 0.18 -15.99 1.47
C ALA A 82 -0.68 -15.26 0.43
N TRP A 83 -1.07 -14.01 0.73
CA TRP A 83 -1.82 -13.18 -0.21
C TRP A 83 -1.00 -12.72 -1.42
N ARG A 84 0.29 -12.43 -1.25
CA ARG A 84 1.22 -12.21 -2.37
C ARG A 84 1.29 -13.44 -3.27
N ASP A 85 1.51 -14.61 -2.67
CA ASP A 85 1.73 -15.86 -3.41
C ASP A 85 0.46 -16.32 -4.15
N HIS A 86 -0.72 -15.93 -3.68
CA HIS A 86 -1.99 -16.14 -4.39
C HIS A 86 -2.00 -15.58 -5.82
N TYR A 87 -1.26 -14.50 -6.10
CA TYR A 87 -1.24 -13.86 -7.42
C TYR A 87 -0.23 -14.43 -8.40
N ASN A 88 0.75 -15.23 -7.95
CA ASN A 88 1.87 -15.71 -8.76
C ASN A 88 2.57 -14.57 -9.57
N SER A 89 2.63 -13.36 -9.01
CA SER A 89 3.05 -12.15 -9.73
C SER A 89 4.55 -11.84 -9.60
N GLY A 90 5.35 -12.75 -9.06
CA GLY A 90 6.76 -12.52 -8.75
C GLY A 90 6.96 -11.31 -7.84
N ASP A 91 7.94 -10.45 -8.15
CA ASP A 91 8.32 -9.29 -7.35
C ASP A 91 7.76 -7.96 -7.87
N LYS A 92 6.67 -8.00 -8.66
CA LYS A 92 6.03 -6.80 -9.22
C LYS A 92 5.51 -5.85 -8.13
N ILE A 93 4.96 -6.39 -7.04
CA ILE A 93 4.45 -5.59 -5.92
C ILE A 93 5.04 -6.15 -4.63
N THR A 94 5.60 -5.27 -3.80
CA THR A 94 6.03 -5.59 -2.44
C THR A 94 4.81 -5.59 -1.50
N PHE A 95 4.64 -6.64 -0.70
CA PHE A 95 3.54 -6.74 0.26
C PHE A 95 4.08 -6.48 1.66
N LEU A 96 3.64 -5.36 2.26
CA LEU A 96 4.03 -4.90 3.57
C LEU A 96 2.93 -5.19 4.59
N ALA A 97 3.32 -5.76 5.72
CA ALA A 97 2.44 -6.09 6.82
C ALA A 97 2.62 -5.07 7.95
N ASP A 98 1.52 -4.43 8.37
CA ASP A 98 1.45 -3.53 9.52
C ASP A 98 0.61 -4.18 10.65
N PRO A 99 1.11 -5.27 11.28
CA PRO A 99 0.31 -6.08 12.19
C PRO A 99 -0.19 -5.31 13.43
N ARG A 100 0.51 -4.23 13.81
CA ARG A 100 0.18 -3.40 14.98
C ARG A 100 -0.60 -2.13 14.62
N ALA A 101 -0.90 -1.93 13.34
CA ALA A 101 -1.49 -0.71 12.81
C ALA A 101 -0.68 0.55 13.14
N GLU A 102 0.64 0.43 13.35
CA GLU A 102 1.50 1.53 13.76
C GLU A 102 1.66 2.54 12.63
N PHE A 103 1.88 2.05 11.40
CA PHE A 103 2.04 2.91 10.25
C PHE A 103 0.74 3.63 9.93
N VAL A 104 -0.37 2.90 9.82
CA VAL A 104 -1.65 3.50 9.44
C VAL A 104 -2.16 4.49 10.49
N LYS A 105 -1.86 4.27 11.79
CA LYS A 105 -2.16 5.25 12.83
C LYS A 105 -1.27 6.48 12.72
N ALA A 106 0.04 6.31 12.58
CA ALA A 106 0.98 7.41 12.43
C ALA A 106 0.69 8.27 11.18
N ALA A 107 0.18 7.64 10.12
CA ALA A 107 -0.21 8.32 8.89
C ALA A 107 -1.63 8.94 8.92
N ASP A 108 -2.43 8.69 9.96
CA ASP A 108 -3.87 9.01 10.03
C ASP A 108 -4.72 8.36 8.91
N LEU A 109 -4.28 7.16 8.50
CA LEU A 109 -4.89 6.33 7.46
C LEU A 109 -5.57 5.09 8.03
N HIS A 110 -6.02 5.17 9.28
CA HIS A 110 -6.72 4.06 9.94
C HIS A 110 -8.21 4.33 10.05
N PHE A 111 -9.03 3.28 10.07
CA PHE A 111 -10.45 3.37 10.42
C PHE A 111 -10.90 2.11 11.17
N ASN A 112 -11.98 2.21 11.93
CA ASN A 112 -12.58 1.04 12.58
C ASN A 112 -13.48 0.31 11.57
N ALA A 113 -13.04 -0.87 11.12
CA ALA A 113 -13.73 -1.69 10.14
C ALA A 113 -14.66 -2.74 10.77
N GLY A 114 -14.91 -2.66 12.09
CA GLY A 114 -15.86 -3.52 12.80
C GLY A 114 -15.61 -5.00 12.56
N GLY A 115 -16.52 -5.66 11.84
CA GLY A 115 -16.52 -7.10 11.54
C GLY A 115 -15.32 -7.61 10.74
N LEU A 116 -14.49 -6.74 10.16
CA LEU A 116 -13.21 -7.15 9.60
C LEU A 116 -12.12 -7.38 10.65
N GLY A 117 -12.32 -6.98 11.91
CA GLY A 117 -11.35 -7.17 13.00
C GLY A 117 -10.81 -5.86 13.58
N GLY A 118 -11.67 -4.86 13.77
CA GLY A 118 -11.33 -3.60 14.43
C GLY A 118 -10.57 -2.62 13.53
N THR A 119 -9.43 -2.08 14.01
CA THR A 119 -8.67 -1.04 13.30
C THR A 119 -8.03 -1.62 12.03
N ARG A 120 -8.29 -1.00 10.87
CA ARG A 120 -7.74 -1.35 9.56
C ARG A 120 -7.22 -0.13 8.80
N SER A 121 -6.48 -0.38 7.74
CA SER A 121 -6.02 0.66 6.82
C SER A 121 -7.18 1.15 5.97
N LYS A 122 -7.39 2.47 5.89
CA LYS A 122 -8.22 3.06 4.83
C LYS A 122 -7.66 2.62 3.47
N ARG A 123 -8.51 2.53 2.46
CA ARG A 123 -8.03 2.37 1.10
C ARG A 123 -7.51 3.71 0.60
N PHE A 124 -6.26 3.72 0.18
CA PHE A 124 -5.60 4.92 -0.32
C PHE A 124 -4.52 4.54 -1.34
N VAL A 125 -4.03 5.53 -2.07
CA VAL A 125 -2.78 5.48 -2.81
C VAL A 125 -1.98 6.73 -2.53
N ALA A 126 -0.66 6.58 -2.38
CA ALA A 126 0.29 7.66 -2.25
C ALA A 126 1.39 7.52 -3.30
N ILE A 127 1.73 8.65 -3.93
CA ILE A 127 2.94 8.79 -4.74
C ILE A 127 4.02 9.33 -3.81
N VAL A 128 5.16 8.64 -3.79
CA VAL A 128 6.28 8.94 -2.90
C VAL A 128 7.53 9.17 -3.74
N GLU A 129 8.17 10.32 -3.59
CA GLU A 129 9.42 10.67 -4.27
C GLU A 129 10.49 10.98 -3.23
N ASN A 130 11.58 10.20 -3.22
CA ASN A 130 12.68 10.32 -2.26
C ASN A 130 12.19 10.33 -0.79
N GLY A 131 11.21 9.46 -0.48
CA GLY A 131 10.58 9.38 0.84
C GLY A 131 9.59 10.50 1.19
N ILE A 132 9.33 11.44 0.28
CA ILE A 132 8.35 12.52 0.44
C ILE A 132 7.06 12.15 -0.29
N VAL A 133 5.93 12.30 0.39
CA VAL A 133 4.61 12.12 -0.23
C VAL A 133 4.33 13.31 -1.15
N THR A 134 4.26 13.09 -2.46
CA THR A 134 3.93 14.14 -3.43
C THR A 134 2.43 14.19 -3.72
N ARG A 135 1.74 13.07 -3.54
CA ARG A 135 0.29 12.96 -3.68
C ARG A 135 -0.27 11.89 -2.76
N ILE A 136 -1.49 12.10 -2.28
CA ILE A 136 -2.26 11.08 -1.58
C ILE A 136 -3.74 11.20 -1.98
N ASP A 137 -4.33 10.08 -2.40
CA ASP A 137 -5.76 9.96 -2.67
C ASP A 137 -6.33 8.89 -1.73
N ILE A 138 -7.33 9.26 -0.93
CA ILE A 138 -7.97 8.40 0.07
C ILE A 138 -9.42 8.20 -0.34
N GLU A 139 -9.90 6.97 -0.33
CA GLU A 139 -11.30 6.70 -0.63
C GLU A 139 -12.21 7.39 0.39
N PRO A 140 -13.25 8.13 -0.05
CA PRO A 140 -14.05 8.99 0.83
C PRO A 140 -14.85 8.22 1.89
N ASP A 141 -15.19 6.96 1.59
CA ASP A 141 -15.86 6.02 2.48
C ASP A 141 -14.88 5.06 3.20
N ASN A 142 -13.57 5.37 3.14
CA ASN A 142 -12.45 4.58 3.65
C ASN A 142 -12.19 3.24 2.94
N SER A 143 -13.06 2.72 2.08
CA SER A 143 -12.94 1.32 1.61
C SER A 143 -13.41 1.05 0.18
N GLY A 144 -14.02 2.03 -0.47
CA GLY A 144 -14.52 2.03 -1.85
C GLY A 144 -13.42 1.79 -2.87
N LEU A 145 -13.78 1.78 -4.16
CA LEU A 145 -12.86 1.42 -5.25
C LEU A 145 -12.99 2.47 -6.37
N ALA A 146 -12.36 3.62 -6.18
CA ALA A 146 -12.40 4.71 -7.13
C ALA A 146 -11.03 5.38 -7.25
N CYS A 147 -10.75 6.39 -6.42
CA CYS A 147 -9.57 7.24 -6.56
C CYS A 147 -8.24 6.53 -6.29
N SER A 148 -8.25 5.39 -5.57
CA SER A 148 -7.03 4.65 -5.28
C SER A 148 -6.64 3.62 -6.36
N LEU A 149 -7.48 3.39 -7.36
CA LEU A 149 -7.24 2.36 -8.38
C LEU A 149 -6.13 2.75 -9.36
N ALA A 150 -5.42 1.75 -9.89
CA ALA A 150 -4.33 1.96 -10.84
C ALA A 150 -4.71 2.86 -12.05
N PRO A 151 -5.87 2.69 -12.72
CA PRO A 151 -6.26 3.57 -13.82
C PRO A 151 -6.42 5.04 -13.42
N ALA A 152 -6.91 5.31 -12.19
CA ALA A 152 -7.09 6.68 -11.70
C ALA A 152 -5.75 7.39 -11.52
N ILE A 153 -4.70 6.67 -11.12
CA ILE A 153 -3.38 7.28 -10.89
C ILE A 153 -2.52 7.41 -12.15
N LEU A 154 -2.79 6.69 -13.24
CA LEU A 154 -1.96 6.72 -14.46
C LEU A 154 -1.86 8.14 -15.07
N GLY A 155 -2.87 8.99 -14.86
CA GLY A 155 -2.85 10.39 -15.28
C GLY A 155 -2.12 11.34 -14.32
N HIS A 156 -1.57 10.81 -13.23
CA HIS A 156 -1.00 11.57 -12.11
C HIS A 156 0.43 11.15 -11.77
N ILE A 157 0.95 10.12 -12.43
CA ILE A 157 2.33 9.64 -12.33
C ILE A 157 3.13 9.96 -13.59
#